data_AF-T1AVG5-F1
#
_entry.id   AF-T1AVG5-F1
#
_cell.length_a   1.000
_cell.length_b   1.000
_cell.length_c   1.000
_cell.angle_alpha   90.00
_cell.angle_beta   90.00
_cell.angle_gamma   90.00
#
_symmetry.space_group_name_H-M   'P 1'
#
loop_
_entity.id
_entity.type
_entity.pdbx_description
1 polymer ?
#
loop_
_entity_poly.entity_id
_entity_poly.type
_entity_poly.pdbx_seq_one_letter_code
_entity_poly.pdbx_strand_id
1 'polypeptide(L)'
;TELGVACIVPVLTARTEVRLHAERGEKRVAHWRGVIASACEQCGRARLPQLLSPQPLAAWLSTREPDAALFTLDPQATRRVRDLPTLSAAQLVIGPEGGLDAADLLLLRTAGAQGLALGPRVLRTETAGMAALAMLQSHLGDC
;
A
#
# COMPACT_ATOMS: atom_id res chain seq x y z
N THR A 1 -5.99 -4.05 -8.28
CA THR A 1 -6.88 -3.61 -9.37
C THR A 1 -8.29 -4.10 -9.12
N GLU A 2 -8.47 -5.41 -8.95
CA GLU A 2 -9.73 -6.07 -8.60
C GLU A 2 -10.34 -5.55 -7.29
N LEU A 3 -9.52 -5.35 -6.24
CA LEU A 3 -9.96 -4.79 -4.95
C LEU A 3 -10.07 -3.24 -4.96
N GLY A 4 -10.35 -2.63 -6.11
CA GLY A 4 -10.72 -1.22 -6.21
C GLY A 4 -9.64 -0.16 -5.90
N VAL A 5 -8.39 -0.53 -5.58
CA VAL A 5 -7.30 0.45 -5.30
C VAL A 5 -7.19 1.53 -6.38
N ALA A 6 -7.06 2.80 -6.02
CA ALA A 6 -7.03 3.93 -6.95
C ALA A 6 -5.61 4.28 -7.46
N CYS A 7 -4.60 4.11 -6.61
CA CYS A 7 -3.21 4.42 -6.92
C CYS A 7 -2.28 3.39 -6.25
N ILE A 8 -1.22 3.01 -6.96
CA ILE A 8 -0.16 2.13 -6.47
C ILE A 8 1.16 2.90 -6.58
N VAL A 9 1.92 2.91 -5.48
CA VAL A 9 3.24 3.55 -5.40
C VAL A 9 4.26 2.51 -4.94
N PRO A 10 5.18 2.07 -5.82
CA PRO A 10 6.28 1.21 -5.39
C PRO A 10 7.22 2.01 -4.48
N VAL A 11 7.25 1.70 -3.20
CA VAL A 11 8.12 2.39 -2.23
C VAL A 11 9.37 1.58 -1.92
N LEU A 12 10.50 2.26 -1.87
CA LEU A 12 11.78 1.69 -1.45
C LEU A 12 11.96 1.94 0.07
N THR A 13 12.15 0.85 0.81
CA THR A 13 12.35 0.81 2.26
C THR A 13 13.73 0.24 2.57
N ALA A 14 14.17 0.29 3.82
CA ALA A 14 15.49 -0.21 4.20
C ALA A 14 15.69 -1.70 3.86
N ARG A 15 14.62 -2.49 3.93
CA ARG A 15 14.62 -3.95 3.69
C ARG A 15 14.11 -4.33 2.30
N THR A 16 14.05 -3.38 1.36
CA THR A 16 13.70 -3.70 -0.02
C THR A 16 14.87 -4.42 -0.70
N GLU A 17 14.74 -5.74 -0.90
CA GLU A 17 15.78 -6.58 -1.52
C GLU A 17 16.06 -6.17 -2.97
N VAL A 18 15.01 -5.80 -3.71
CA VAL A 18 15.18 -5.47 -5.12
C VAL A 18 15.45 -3.99 -5.34
N ARG A 19 16.72 -3.65 -5.50
CA ARG A 19 17.14 -2.32 -5.97
C ARG A 19 16.84 -2.19 -7.47
N LEU A 20 15.94 -1.27 -7.80
CA LEU A 20 15.60 -0.93 -9.17
C LEU A 20 16.69 -0.01 -9.74
N HIS A 21 17.72 -0.57 -10.36
CA HIS A 21 18.62 0.22 -11.22
C HIS A 21 17.84 0.79 -12.41
N ALA A 22 18.19 2.00 -12.88
CA ALA A 22 17.40 2.79 -13.84
C ALA A 22 16.79 1.97 -15.00
N GLU A 23 17.61 1.24 -15.78
CA GLU A 23 17.12 0.43 -16.92
C GLU A 23 16.24 -0.78 -16.52
N ARG A 24 16.54 -1.41 -15.38
CA ARG A 24 15.73 -2.54 -14.86
C ARG A 24 14.43 -2.03 -14.23
N GLY A 25 14.44 -0.80 -13.72
CA GLY A 25 13.30 -0.08 -13.18
C GLY A 25 12.22 0.14 -14.22
N GLU A 26 12.59 0.71 -15.36
CA GLU A 26 11.64 1.03 -16.43
C GLU A 26 10.96 -0.22 -17.00
N LYS A 27 11.72 -1.29 -17.28
CA LYS A 27 11.16 -2.56 -17.76
C LYS A 27 10.17 -3.15 -16.76
N ARG A 28 10.47 -3.08 -15.45
CA ARG A 28 9.56 -3.61 -14.43
C ARG A 28 8.32 -2.76 -14.25
N VAL A 29 8.45 -1.43 -14.28
CA VAL A 29 7.29 -0.52 -14.26
C VAL A 29 6.39 -0.77 -15.47
N ALA A 30 6.97 -0.94 -16.66
CA ALA A 30 6.21 -1.28 -17.86
C ALA A 30 5.48 -2.62 -17.73
N HIS A 31 6.15 -3.65 -17.20
CA HIS A 31 5.53 -4.94 -16.89
C HIS A 31 4.35 -4.80 -15.92
N TRP A 32 4.52 -4.08 -14.81
CA TRP A 32 3.44 -3.85 -13.84
C TRP A 32 2.27 -3.08 -14.42
N ARG A 33 2.51 -2.12 -15.33
CA ARG A 33 1.42 -1.46 -16.07
C ARG A 33 0.63 -2.46 -16.92
N GLY A 34 1.31 -3.39 -17.58
CA GLY A 34 0.66 -4.46 -18.34
C GLY A 34 -0.21 -5.36 -17.47
N VAL A 35 0.30 -5.77 -16.30
CA VAL A 35 -0.47 -6.55 -15.31
C VAL A 35 -1.69 -5.78 -14.81
N ILE A 36 -1.53 -4.49 -14.50
CA ILE A 36 -2.64 -3.62 -14.07
C ILE A 36 -3.72 -3.53 -15.15
N ALA A 37 -3.32 -3.34 -16.42
CA ALA A 37 -4.26 -3.25 -17.54
C ALA A 37 -5.04 -4.54 -17.72
N SER A 38 -4.35 -5.68 -17.79
CA SER A 38 -4.98 -7.00 -17.93
C SER A 38 -5.95 -7.32 -16.78
N ALA A 39 -5.57 -7.00 -15.54
CA ALA A 39 -6.45 -7.20 -14.40
C ALA A 39 -7.69 -6.28 -14.43
N CYS A 40 -7.57 -5.05 -14.94
CA CYS A 40 -8.72 -4.16 -15.12
C CYS A 40 -9.67 -4.63 -16.23
N GLU A 41 -9.12 -5.15 -17.33
CA GLU A 41 -9.90 -5.79 -18.39
C GLU A 41 -10.67 -7.00 -17.85
N GLN A 42 -10.02 -7.85 -17.05
CA GLN A 42 -10.63 -9.04 -16.46
C GLN A 42 -11.75 -8.69 -15.45
N CYS A 43 -11.55 -7.68 -14.60
CA CYS A 43 -12.53 -7.29 -13.59
C CYS A 43 -13.58 -6.29 -14.07
N GLY A 44 -13.56 -5.89 -15.35
CA GLY A 44 -14.52 -4.96 -15.94
C GLY A 44 -14.33 -3.50 -15.49
N ARG A 45 -13.17 -3.13 -14.95
CA ARG A 45 -12.91 -1.79 -14.45
C ARG A 45 -12.48 -0.84 -15.58
N ALA A 46 -13.34 0.13 -15.91
CA ALA A 46 -13.10 1.09 -16.99
C ALA A 46 -12.00 2.13 -16.70
N ARG A 47 -11.57 2.28 -15.44
CA ARG A 47 -10.52 3.23 -15.03
C ARG A 47 -9.31 2.49 -14.46
N LEU A 48 -8.18 2.58 -15.14
CA LEU A 48 -6.92 2.05 -14.65
C LEU A 48 -6.46 2.82 -13.39
N PRO A 49 -5.97 2.11 -12.35
CA PRO A 49 -5.32 2.77 -11.24
C PRO A 49 -4.00 3.41 -11.69
N GLN A 50 -3.66 4.53 -11.07
CA GLN A 50 -2.41 5.22 -11.34
C GLN A 50 -1.23 4.43 -10.75
N LEU A 51 -0.22 4.12 -11.57
CA LEU A 51 1.05 3.58 -11.09
C LEU A 51 2.12 4.67 -11.11
N LEU A 52 2.56 5.11 -9.93
CA LEU A 52 3.63 6.09 -9.81
C LEU A 52 5.02 5.46 -9.97
N SER A 53 6.01 6.30 -10.26
CA SER A 53 7.40 5.88 -10.33
C SER A 53 7.89 5.38 -8.96
N PRO A 54 8.74 4.34 -8.94
CA PRO A 54 9.35 3.87 -7.71
C PRO A 54 10.14 4.98 -7.02
N GLN A 55 9.95 5.14 -5.71
CA GLN A 55 10.61 6.21 -4.95
C GLN A 55 10.86 5.82 -3.48
N PRO A 56 11.82 6.45 -2.79
CA PRO A 56 12.05 6.23 -1.36
C PRO A 56 10.81 6.54 -0.51
N LEU A 57 10.58 5.76 0.56
CA LEU A 57 9.46 5.98 1.48
C LEU A 57 9.38 7.43 1.98
N ALA A 58 10.51 8.01 2.39
CA ALA A 58 10.58 9.40 2.87
C ALA A 58 10.16 10.42 1.79
N ALA A 59 10.54 10.19 0.52
CA ALA A 59 10.18 11.07 -0.59
C ALA A 59 8.70 10.98 -0.96
N TRP A 60 8.11 9.78 -0.85
CA TRP A 60 6.67 9.65 -1.00
C TRP A 60 5.92 10.32 0.15
N LEU A 61 6.36 10.15 1.40
CA LEU A 61 5.72 10.77 2.56
C LEU A 61 5.70 12.29 2.50
N SER A 62 6.72 12.93 1.89
CA SER A 62 6.77 14.39 1.72
C SER A 62 5.89 14.92 0.58
N THR A 63 5.44 14.06 -0.33
CA THR A 63 4.66 14.45 -1.53
C THR A 63 3.25 13.88 -1.53
N ARG A 64 2.89 13.07 -0.52
CA ARG A 64 1.56 12.47 -0.39
C ARG A 64 0.49 13.53 -0.11
N GLU A 65 -0.75 13.22 -0.48
CA GLU A 65 -1.93 14.01 -0.09
C GLU A 65 -2.06 14.06 1.45
N PRO A 66 -2.03 15.25 2.07
CA PRO A 66 -1.99 15.39 3.52
C PRO A 66 -3.29 15.04 4.23
N ASP A 67 -4.43 15.17 3.55
CA ASP A 67 -5.75 14.95 4.14
C ASP A 67 -6.19 13.48 4.11
N ALA A 68 -5.45 12.62 3.40
CA ALA A 68 -5.74 11.18 3.37
C ALA A 68 -5.24 10.51 4.65
N ALA A 69 -6.08 9.67 5.26
CA ALA A 69 -5.67 8.90 6.43
C ALA A 69 -4.55 7.92 6.05
N LEU A 70 -3.45 7.94 6.80
CA LEU A 70 -2.29 7.10 6.55
C LEU A 70 -2.28 5.90 7.48
N PHE A 71 -2.18 4.71 6.92
CA PHE A 71 -2.14 3.45 7.65
C PHE A 71 -0.90 2.62 7.31
N THR A 72 -0.50 1.79 8.26
CA THR A 72 0.45 0.70 8.01
C THR A 72 0.00 -0.57 8.72
N LEU A 73 0.45 -1.72 8.24
CA LEU A 73 0.16 -3.00 8.89
C LEU A 73 1.15 -3.25 10.01
N ASP A 74 0.63 -3.33 11.23
CA ASP A 74 1.43 -3.52 12.44
C ASP A 74 0.83 -4.66 13.27
N PRO A 75 1.53 -5.81 13.41
CA PRO A 75 1.07 -6.92 14.23
C PRO A 75 0.86 -6.56 15.72
N GLN A 76 1.48 -5.48 16.19
CA GLN A 76 1.36 -4.98 17.56
C GLN A 76 0.26 -3.93 17.72
N ALA A 77 -0.37 -3.48 16.62
CA ALA A 77 -1.48 -2.55 16.70
C ALA A 77 -2.71 -3.19 17.36
N THR A 78 -3.50 -2.38 18.05
CA THR A 78 -4.79 -2.79 18.61
C THR A 78 -5.97 -2.35 17.75
N ARG A 79 -5.79 -1.28 16.97
CA ARG A 79 -6.80 -0.72 16.07
C ARG A 79 -7.06 -1.66 14.90
N ARG A 80 -8.33 -1.91 14.61
CA ARG A 80 -8.77 -2.72 13.48
C ARG A 80 -9.47 -1.83 12.45
N VAL A 81 -9.56 -2.32 11.22
CA VAL A 81 -10.26 -1.61 10.12
C VAL A 81 -11.71 -1.27 10.49
N ARG A 82 -12.41 -2.18 11.18
CA ARG A 82 -13.80 -1.99 11.64
C ARG A 82 -13.99 -0.81 12.60
N ASP A 83 -12.91 -0.35 13.25
CA ASP A 83 -12.94 0.72 14.24
C ASP A 83 -12.61 2.09 13.61
N LEU A 84 -12.42 2.13 12.29
CA LEU A 84 -12.13 3.37 11.58
C LEU A 84 -13.40 4.20 11.39
N PRO A 85 -13.32 5.53 11.48
CA PRO A 85 -14.43 6.39 11.07
C PRO A 85 -14.62 6.28 9.55
N THR A 86 -15.71 6.85 9.03
CA THR A 86 -15.84 7.07 7.59
C THR A 86 -14.73 8.00 7.11
N LEU A 87 -14.07 7.62 6.00
CA LEU A 87 -12.94 8.35 5.41
C LEU A 87 -13.23 8.58 3.93
N SER A 88 -12.88 9.76 3.43
CA SER A 88 -12.95 10.07 1.99
C SER A 88 -11.78 9.46 1.21
N ALA A 89 -10.64 9.27 1.85
CA ALA A 89 -9.45 8.67 1.26
C ALA A 89 -8.58 8.01 2.34
N ALA A 90 -7.94 6.89 1.98
CA ALA A 90 -6.98 6.18 2.81
C ALA A 90 -5.75 5.78 1.99
N GLN A 91 -4.58 5.86 2.62
CA GLN A 91 -3.31 5.40 2.12
C GLN A 91 -2.83 4.25 3.02
N LEU A 92 -2.37 3.16 2.42
CA LEU A 92 -1.88 2.00 3.16
C LEU A 92 -0.45 1.67 2.73
N VAL A 93 0.47 1.67 3.69
CA VAL A 93 1.86 1.26 3.49
C VAL A 93 2.05 -0.17 3.95
N ILE A 94 2.49 -1.02 3.02
CA ILE A 94 2.78 -2.43 3.24
C ILE A 94 4.29 -2.61 3.06
N GLY A 95 4.96 -3.11 4.09
CA GLY A 95 6.40 -3.40 4.03
C GLY A 95 6.72 -4.62 3.14
N PRO A 96 7.99 -4.82 2.77
CA PRO A 96 8.45 -6.01 2.05
C PRO A 96 8.34 -7.27 2.93
N GLU A 97 8.74 -8.44 2.42
CA GLU A 97 8.77 -9.70 3.17
C GLU A 97 9.59 -9.60 4.47
N GLY A 98 10.70 -8.85 4.44
CA GLY A 98 11.50 -8.55 5.62
C GLY A 98 10.85 -7.57 6.61
N GLY A 99 9.64 -7.08 6.33
CA GLY A 99 8.95 -6.07 7.12
C GLY A 99 9.54 -4.66 6.99
N LEU A 100 8.92 -3.72 7.70
CA LEU A 100 9.44 -2.36 7.87
C LEU A 100 10.43 -2.37 9.04
N ASP A 101 11.57 -1.70 8.89
CA ASP A 101 12.52 -1.58 9.99
C ASP A 101 12.12 -0.47 10.98
N ALA A 102 12.92 -0.28 12.04
CA ALA A 102 12.64 0.73 13.05
C ALA A 102 12.66 2.17 12.49
N ALA A 103 13.48 2.45 11.48
CA ALA A 103 13.57 3.76 10.86
C ALA A 103 12.35 4.01 9.96
N ASP A 104 11.93 3.03 9.16
CA ASP A 104 10.73 3.08 8.33
C ASP A 104 9.47 3.31 9.19
N LEU A 105 9.34 2.56 10.30
CA LEU A 105 8.23 2.72 11.23
C LEU A 105 8.24 4.08 11.92
N LEU A 106 9.41 4.60 12.29
CA LEU A 106 9.55 5.94 12.87
C LEU A 106 9.14 7.02 11.86
N LEU A 107 9.56 6.91 10.59
CA LEU A 107 9.16 7.82 9.53
C LEU A 107 7.64 7.83 9.35
N LEU A 108 7.02 6.65 9.28
CA LEU A 108 5.57 6.50 9.16
C LEU A 108 4.84 7.14 10.35
N ARG A 109 5.26 6.83 11.58
CA ARG A 109 4.67 7.40 12.80
C ARG A 109 4.79 8.92 12.82
N THR A 110 5.94 9.46 12.44
CA THR A 110 6.19 10.91 12.36
C THR A 110 5.30 11.58 11.29
N ALA A 111 4.99 10.87 10.20
CA ALA A 111 4.06 11.32 9.17
C ALA A 111 2.57 11.11 9.53
N GLY A 112 2.26 10.69 10.75
CA GLY A 112 0.91 10.49 11.26
C GLY A 112 0.30 9.11 10.94
N ALA A 113 1.10 8.13 10.51
CA ALA A 113 0.60 6.81 10.18
C ALA A 113 0.03 6.10 11.42
N GLN A 114 -1.15 5.48 11.24
CA GLN A 114 -1.81 4.66 12.24
C GLN A 114 -1.60 3.18 11.92
N GLY A 115 -1.17 2.40 12.93
CA GLY A 115 -1.05 0.95 12.79
C GLY A 115 -2.41 0.26 12.74
N LEU A 116 -2.58 -0.69 11.81
CA LEU A 116 -3.75 -1.55 11.68
C LEU A 116 -3.38 -3.02 11.90
N ALA A 117 -4.19 -3.71 12.71
CA ALA A 117 -4.09 -5.14 12.93
C ALA A 117 -5.02 -5.93 12.01
N LEU A 118 -4.48 -6.99 11.40
CA LEU A 118 -5.22 -7.96 10.56
C LEU A 118 -5.53 -9.27 11.31
N GLY A 119 -5.81 -9.14 12.60
CA GLY A 119 -6.02 -10.28 13.50
C GLY A 119 -4.73 -10.80 14.12
N PRO A 120 -4.78 -11.97 14.80
CA PRO A 120 -3.70 -12.43 15.67
C PRO A 120 -2.56 -13.16 14.94
N ARG A 121 -2.68 -13.38 13.63
CA ARG A 121 -1.72 -14.15 12.84
C ARG A 121 -0.87 -13.22 12.00
N VAL A 122 0.43 -13.49 11.96
CA VAL A 122 1.33 -12.84 11.01
C VAL A 122 1.01 -13.39 9.62
N LEU A 123 0.54 -12.51 8.73
CA LEU A 123 0.29 -12.84 7.33
C LEU A 123 1.53 -12.54 6.49
N ARG A 124 1.74 -13.31 5.42
CA ARG A 124 2.74 -12.97 4.41
C ARG A 124 2.39 -11.63 3.76
N THR A 125 3.39 -10.87 3.35
CA THR A 125 3.23 -9.52 2.76
C THR A 125 2.17 -9.45 1.67
N GLU A 126 2.17 -10.38 0.72
CA GLU A 126 1.20 -10.44 -0.38
C GLU A 126 -0.23 -10.63 0.13
N THR A 127 -0.42 -11.59 1.06
CA THR A 127 -1.73 -11.87 1.68
C THR A 127 -2.19 -10.71 2.55
N ALA A 128 -1.28 -10.11 3.32
CA ALA A 128 -1.57 -9.01 4.23
C ALA A 128 -2.10 -7.79 3.45
N GLY A 129 -1.46 -7.46 2.33
CA GLY A 129 -1.89 -6.37 1.46
C GLY A 129 -3.29 -6.58 0.87
N MET A 130 -3.55 -7.77 0.31
CA MET A 130 -4.87 -8.10 -0.24
C MET A 130 -5.95 -8.11 0.84
N ALA A 131 -5.69 -8.72 1.98
CA ALA A 131 -6.64 -8.77 3.10
C ALA A 131 -6.97 -7.38 3.62
N ALA A 132 -5.97 -6.52 3.81
CA ALA A 132 -6.18 -5.15 4.25
C ALA A 132 -7.00 -4.34 3.25
N LEU A 133 -6.71 -4.44 1.94
CA LEU A 133 -7.47 -3.76 0.91
C LEU A 133 -8.93 -4.22 0.88
N ALA A 134 -9.19 -5.54 0.95
CA ALA A 134 -10.54 -6.08 1.00
C ALA A 134 -11.31 -5.59 2.24
N MET A 135 -10.67 -5.58 3.41
CA MET A 135 -11.28 -5.06 4.64
C MET A 135 -11.57 -3.56 4.56
N LEU A 136 -10.66 -2.77 3.98
CA LEU A 136 -10.87 -1.33 3.78
C LEU A 136 -12.02 -1.07 2.82
N GLN A 137 -12.12 -1.80 1.71
CA GLN A 137 -13.23 -1.66 0.77
C GLN A 137 -14.57 -2.07 1.40
N SER A 138 -14.59 -3.14 2.19
CA SER A 138 -15.81 -3.57 2.89
C SER A 138 -16.29 -2.56 3.95
N HIS A 139 -15.39 -1.75 4.51
CA HIS A 139 -15.72 -0.80 5.57
C HIS A 139 -15.95 0.62 5.07
N LEU A 140 -15.23 1.04 4.03
CA LEU A 140 -15.17 2.43 3.55
C LEU A 140 -15.56 2.59 2.08
N GLY A 141 -15.61 1.48 1.34
CA GLY A 141 -15.78 1.46 -0.11
C GLY A 141 -17.15 0.95 -0.53
N ASP A 142 -17.13 0.17 -1.59
CA ASP A 142 -18.30 -0.30 -2.35
C ASP A 142 -18.54 -1.82 -2.22
N CYS A 143 -17.86 -2.48 -1.27
CA CYS A 143 -17.95 -3.91 -1.03
C CYS A 143 -18.79 -4.25 0.21
#